data_AF-A0A1F5MFQ3-F1
#
_entry.id   AF-A0A1F5MFQ3-F1
#
_cell.length_a   1.000
_cell.length_b   1.000
_cell.length_c   1.000
_cell.angle_alpha   90.00
_cell.angle_beta   90.00
_cell.angle_gamma   90.00
#
_symmetry.space_group_name_H-M   'P 1'
#
loop_
_entity.id
_entity.type
_entity.pdbx_description
1 polymer ?
#
loop_
_entity_poly.entity_id
_entity_poly.type
_entity_poly.pdbx_seq_one_letter_code
_entity_poly.pdbx_strand_id
1 'polypeptide(L)'
;MQRYQIYLKPQTVNVLNDLAKDLNISRSQIIRDVIDRMAKEYEKLIKAGGTLKMRNNPLLKMAGFAKGPNRDISNNADDIYLKD
;
A
#
# COMPACT_ATOMS: atom_id res chain seq x y z
N MET A 1 -24.76 0.23 12.47
CA MET A 1 -24.07 1.39 11.87
C MET A 1 -23.68 2.36 12.97
N GLN A 2 -22.41 2.77 13.03
CA GLN A 2 -21.98 3.86 13.91
C GLN A 2 -22.20 5.21 13.21
N ARG A 3 -22.69 6.21 13.97
CA ARG A 3 -22.89 7.57 13.47
C ARG A 3 -21.68 8.40 13.83
N TYR A 4 -21.20 9.17 12.87
CA TYR A 4 -20.04 10.04 13.01
C TYR A 4 -20.44 11.47 12.67
N GLN A 5 -19.92 12.43 13.44
CA GLN A 5 -20.06 13.85 13.16
C GLN A 5 -18.73 14.39 12.65
N ILE A 6 -18.78 15.10 11.52
CA ILE A 6 -17.59 15.68 10.88
C ILE A 6 -17.84 17.17 10.64
N TYR A 7 -16.78 17.97 10.75
CA TYR A 7 -16.82 19.38 10.45
C TYR A 7 -16.38 19.59 9.00
N LEU A 8 -17.23 20.27 8.22
CA LEU A 8 -16.99 20.57 6.82
C LEU A 8 -17.12 22.07 6.60
N LYS A 9 -16.41 22.59 5.60
CA LYS A 9 -16.59 23.98 5.17
C LYS A 9 -18.03 24.17 4.67
N PRO A 10 -18.69 25.30 4.98
CA PRO A 10 -20.08 25.55 4.55
C PRO A 10 -20.27 25.43 3.03
N GLN A 11 -19.30 25.92 2.26
CA GLN A 11 -19.29 25.82 0.79
C GLN A 11 -19.36 24.37 0.31
N THR A 12 -18.60 23.46 0.94
CA THR A 12 -18.60 22.04 0.60
C THR A 12 -19.95 21.39 0.91
N VAL A 13 -20.57 21.77 2.03
CA VAL A 13 -21.91 21.26 2.40
C VAL A 13 -22.95 21.67 1.37
N ASN A 14 -22.89 22.91 0.85
CA ASN A 14 -23.80 23.38 -0.18
C ASN A 14 -23.66 22.57 -1.47
N VAL A 15 -22.43 22.37 -1.94
CA VAL A 15 -22.16 21.54 -3.13
C VAL A 15 -22.69 20.12 -2.95
N LEU A 16 -22.49 19.52 -1.78
CA LEU A 16 -23.01 18.18 -1.48
C LEU A 16 -24.54 18.13 -1.41
N ASN A 17 -25.20 19.21 -0.96
CA ASN A 17 -26.64 19.32 -0.96
C ASN A 17 -27.20 19.38 -2.38
N ASP A 18 -26.58 20.17 -3.26
CA ASP A 18 -27.03 20.32 -4.64
C ASP A 18 -26.82 19.03 -5.41
N LEU A 19 -25.65 18.39 -5.25
CA LEU A 19 -25.35 17.11 -5.87
C LEU A 19 -26.28 15.99 -5.39
N ALA A 20 -26.70 16.01 -4.11
CA ALA A 20 -27.70 15.09 -3.57
C ALA A 20 -29.07 15.27 -4.21
N LYS A 21 -29.48 16.50 -4.53
CA LYS A 21 -30.73 16.79 -5.24
C LYS A 21 -30.65 16.31 -6.68
N ASP A 22 -29.58 16.66 -7.39
CA ASP A 22 -29.41 16.35 -8.81
C ASP A 22 -29.35 14.84 -9.07
N LEU A 23 -28.69 14.10 -8.19
CA LEU A 23 -28.53 12.65 -8.31
C LEU A 23 -29.62 11.85 -7.58
N ASN A 24 -30.52 12.51 -6.86
CA ASN A 24 -31.56 11.88 -6.03
C ASN A 24 -31.01 10.79 -5.07
N ILE A 25 -29.88 11.08 -4.42
CA ILE A 25 -29.22 10.19 -3.45
C ILE A 25 -28.93 10.93 -2.14
N SER A 26 -28.76 10.18 -1.06
CA SER A 26 -28.50 10.81 0.23
C SER A 26 -27.10 11.44 0.29
N ARG A 27 -26.98 12.60 0.95
CA ARG A 27 -25.68 13.25 1.22
C ARG A 27 -24.69 12.32 1.89
N SER A 28 -25.16 11.51 2.84
CA SER A 28 -24.34 10.52 3.55
C SER A 28 -23.81 9.43 2.63
N GLN A 29 -24.56 9.05 1.59
CA GLN A 29 -24.11 8.09 0.59
C GLN A 29 -22.99 8.69 -0.27
N ILE A 30 -23.18 9.91 -0.78
CA ILE A 30 -22.13 10.61 -1.53
C ILE A 30 -20.83 10.70 -0.74
N ILE A 31 -20.91 11.10 0.54
CA ILE A 31 -19.74 11.23 1.41
C ILE A 31 -19.04 9.87 1.59
N ARG A 32 -19.80 8.79 1.81
CA ARG A 32 -19.24 7.44 1.95
C ARG A 32 -18.54 6.99 0.67
N ASP A 33 -19.19 7.16 -0.48
CA ASP A 33 -18.65 6.71 -1.77
C ASP A 33 -17.32 7.42 -2.09
N VAL A 34 -17.24 8.72 -1.81
CA VAL A 34 -16.01 9.51 -1.98
C VAL A 34 -14.93 9.06 -1.01
N ILE A 35 -15.24 8.87 0.27
CA ILE A 35 -14.26 8.44 1.28
C ILE A 35 -13.73 7.04 0.95
N ASP A 36 -14.60 6.10 0.59
CA ASP A 36 -14.22 4.72 0.26
C ASP A 36 -13.32 4.68 -0.97
N ARG A 37 -13.64 5.48 -2.00
CA ARG A 37 -12.80 5.61 -3.18
C ARG A 37 -11.43 6.20 -2.85
N MET A 38 -11.39 7.29 -2.08
CA MET A 38 -10.13 7.94 -1.70
C MET A 38 -9.28 7.04 -0.80
N ALA A 39 -9.89 6.32 0.14
CA ALA A 39 -9.20 5.37 1.00
C ALA A 39 -8.50 4.27 0.19
N LYS A 40 -9.17 3.72 -0.82
CA LYS A 40 -8.57 2.73 -1.74
C LYS A 40 -7.40 3.30 -2.54
N GLU A 41 -7.50 4.55 -3.00
CA GLU A 41 -6.38 5.19 -3.71
C GLU A 41 -5.19 5.45 -2.78
N TYR A 42 -5.42 5.89 -1.54
CA TYR A 42 -4.34 6.01 -0.54
C TYR A 42 -3.70 4.66 -0.22
N GLU A 43 -4.50 3.59 -0.10
CA GLU A 43 -3.97 2.24 0.11
C GLU A 43 -3.04 1.81 -1.04
N LYS A 44 -3.43 2.06 -2.29
CA LYS A 44 -2.59 1.78 -3.46
C LYS A 44 -1.27 2.56 -3.42
N LEU A 45 -1.32 3.85 -3.09
CA LEU A 45 -0.12 4.69 -2.99
C LEU A 45 0.83 4.19 -1.89
N ILE A 46 0.30 3.81 -0.73
CA ILE A 46 1.10 3.25 0.37
C ILE A 46 1.74 1.93 -0.05
N LYS A 47 1.00 1.01 -0.67
CA LYS A 47 1.53 -0.27 -1.17
C LYS A 47 2.58 -0.07 -2.27
N ALA A 48 2.37 0.88 -3.18
CA ALA A 48 3.35 1.23 -4.21
C ALA A 48 4.64 1.80 -3.60
N GLY A 49 4.53 2.70 -2.60
CA GLY A 49 5.67 3.22 -1.87
C GLY A 49 6.43 2.14 -1.10
N GLY A 50 5.72 1.19 -0.49
CA GLY A 50 6.31 0.04 0.20
C GLY A 50 7.06 -0.93 -0.73
N THR A 51 6.48 -1.25 -1.89
CA THR A 51 7.11 -2.13 -2.89
C THR A 51 8.34 -1.49 -3.53
N LEU A 52 8.33 -0.17 -3.76
CA LEU A 52 9.51 0.58 -4.22
C LEU A 52 10.65 0.54 -3.20
N LYS A 53 10.36 0.65 -1.89
CA LYS A 53 11.37 0.53 -0.83
C LYS A 53 11.98 -0.87 -0.78
N MET A 54 11.21 -1.93 -0.99
CA MET A 54 11.75 -3.30 -1.06
C MET A 54 12.63 -3.54 -2.29
N ARG A 55 12.24 -3.01 -3.47
CA ARG A 55 13.04 -3.10 -4.71
C ARG A 55 14.40 -2.40 -4.63
N ASN A 56 14.50 -1.35 -3.81
CA ASN A 56 15.74 -0.60 -3.60
C ASN A 56 16.51 -1.01 -2.34
N ASN A 57 16.23 -2.18 -1.75
CA ASN A 57 17.02 -2.68 -0.63
C ASN A 57 18.43 -3.10 -1.12
N PRO A 58 19.52 -2.41 -0.70
CA PRO A 58 20.87 -2.70 -1.15
C PRO A 58 21.32 -4.13 -0.77
N LEU A 59 20.81 -4.69 0.34
CA LEU A 59 21.11 -6.06 0.74
C LEU A 59 20.50 -7.10 -0.22
N LEU A 60 19.28 -6.88 -0.71
CA LEU A 60 18.68 -7.74 -1.74
C LEU A 60 19.42 -7.62 -3.08
N LYS A 61 19.86 -6.42 -3.44
CA LYS A 61 20.67 -6.20 -4.66
C LYS A 61 22.02 -6.92 -4.57
N MET A 62 22.66 -6.91 -3.41
CA MET A 62 23.92 -7.63 -3.17
C MET A 62 23.73 -9.16 -3.11
N ALA A 63 22.64 -9.65 -2.52
CA ALA A 63 22.32 -11.08 -2.52
C ALA A 63 22.15 -11.67 -3.93
N GLY A 64 21.63 -10.87 -4.88
CA GLY A 64 21.52 -11.26 -6.29
C GLY A 64 22.83 -11.15 -7.09
N PHE A 65 23.82 -10.41 -6.58
CA PHE A 65 25.12 -10.19 -7.22
C PHE A 65 26.09 -11.34 -6.94
N ALA A 66 25.95 -12.00 -5.78
CA ALA A 66 26.70 -13.19 -5.39
C ALA A 66 26.16 -14.48 -6.05
N LYS A 67 25.90 -14.48 -7.36
CA LYS A 67 25.66 -15.72 -8.12
C LYS A 67 27.01 -16.36 -8.46
N GLY A 68 27.68 -16.93 -7.45
CA GLY A 68 28.79 -17.86 -7.64
C GLY A 68 28.28 -19.24 -8.07
N PRO A 69 29.09 -20.07 -8.74
CA PRO A 69 28.74 -21.46 -8.99
C PRO A 69 28.61 -22.18 -7.65
N ASN A 70 27.47 -22.88 -7.47
CA ASN A 70 27.06 -23.67 -6.32
C ASN A 70 26.48 -22.88 -5.12
N ARG A 71 25.18 -23.07 -4.90
CA ARG A 71 24.36 -22.40 -3.89
C ARG A 71 24.48 -22.96 -2.47
N ASP A 72 25.31 -23.99 -2.26
CA ASP A 72 25.31 -24.79 -1.02
C ASP A 72 26.71 -25.00 -0.42
N ILE A 73 27.66 -24.09 -0.64
CA ILE A 73 29.02 -24.18 -0.06
C ILE A 73 28.95 -24.11 1.48
N SER A 74 27.98 -23.39 2.03
CA SER A 74 27.78 -23.27 3.48
C SER A 74 27.27 -24.56 4.13
N ASN A 75 26.52 -25.38 3.38
CA ASN A 75 25.94 -26.62 3.91
C ASN A 75 26.94 -27.77 3.94
N ASN A 76 27.99 -27.69 3.11
CA ASN A 76 29.02 -28.71 2.98
C ASN A 76 30.39 -28.21 3.48
N ALA A 77 30.41 -27.24 4.42
CA ALA A 77 31.66 -26.72 4.97
C ALA A 77 32.51 -27.84 5.58
N ASP A 78 31.87 -28.77 6.27
CA ASP A 78 32.55 -29.92 6.88
C ASP A 78 33.23 -30.79 5.82
N ASP A 79 32.60 -31.06 4.67
CA ASP A 79 33.18 -31.86 3.57
C ASP A 79 34.39 -31.20 2.90
N ILE A 80 34.52 -29.87 3.00
CA ILE A 80 35.65 -29.12 2.43
C ILE A 80 36.90 -29.24 3.31
N TYR A 81 36.72 -29.34 4.64
CA TYR A 81 37.84 -29.42 5.60
C TYR A 81 38.12 -30.84 6.12
N LEU A 82 37.26 -31.83 5.84
CA LEU A 82 37.49 -33.23 6.23
C LEU A 82 38.27 -34.06 5.18
N LYS A 83 38.65 -33.47 4.04
CA LYS A 83 39.57 -34.09 3.07
C LYS A 83 41.00 -33.63 3.36
N ASP A 84 41.61 -34.20 4.39
CA ASP A 84 43.06 -34.35 4.53
C ASP A 84 43.38 -35.83 4.78
#